data_AF-A0A537HTQ0-F1
#
_entry.id   AF-A0A537HTQ0-F1
#
_cell.length_a   1.000
_cell.length_b   1.000
_cell.length_c   1.000
_cell.angle_alpha   90.00
_cell.angle_beta   90.00
_cell.angle_gamma   90.00
#
_symmetry.space_group_name_H-M   'P 1'
#
loop_
_entity.id
_entity.type
_entity.pdbx_description
1 polymer ?
#
loop_
_entity_poly.entity_id
_entity_poly.type
_entity_poly.pdbx_seq_one_letter_code
_entity_poly.pdbx_strand_id
1 'polypeptide(L)'
;MHPTWGTSQDKPTGNTKGVKKMRKIRKITRDKKGIDTILAALLMVVIVVVAAVMVYAWSTGLLSALLVQNPVPKESMNFENFAFNTNNMNLTLNVRNTGSVAIAFASYYVKDSNGNQYARLSWPTDNAGKYPAAVNPNGLISVNIAISSACGSSCTGATYQFSSGLSYTVTLVTTRNNQFVWQGTR
;
A
#
# COMPACT_ATOMS: atom_id res chain seq x y z
N MET A 1 67.85 -50.31 70.62
CA MET A 1 67.50 -50.57 69.20
C MET A 1 67.40 -49.23 68.49
N HIS A 2 68.05 -49.12 67.32
CA HIS A 2 68.01 -48.03 66.32
C HIS A 2 66.56 -47.55 65.98
N PRO A 3 66.32 -46.49 65.16
CA PRO A 3 66.83 -45.10 65.11
C PRO A 3 65.71 -44.08 64.66
N THR A 4 66.11 -42.94 64.07
CA THR A 4 65.43 -42.05 63.08
C THR A 4 64.77 -40.71 63.50
N TRP A 5 65.45 -39.62 63.08
CA TRP A 5 65.05 -38.44 62.30
C TRP A 5 63.65 -37.79 62.41
N GLY A 6 63.65 -36.45 62.50
CA GLY A 6 62.51 -35.59 62.16
C GLY A 6 62.69 -34.10 62.49
N THR A 7 63.16 -33.31 61.50
CA THR A 7 62.82 -31.89 61.15
C THR A 7 62.52 -30.87 62.27
N SER A 8 63.34 -29.82 62.42
CA SER A 8 63.31 -28.53 61.69
C SER A 8 62.05 -27.67 61.92
N GLN A 9 62.12 -26.71 62.85
CA GLN A 9 62.11 -25.25 62.60
C GLN A 9 61.73 -24.49 63.88
N ASP A 10 62.62 -23.58 64.27
CA ASP A 10 62.49 -22.70 65.42
C ASP A 10 61.37 -21.67 65.28
N LYS A 11 60.78 -21.33 66.42
CA LYS A 11 59.84 -20.23 66.66
C LYS A 11 60.44 -19.39 67.80
N PRO A 12 60.04 -18.14 68.06
CA PRO A 12 59.75 -16.98 67.21
C PRO A 12 60.71 -15.81 67.54
N THR A 13 60.89 -14.82 66.67
CA THR A 13 61.32 -13.48 67.13
C THR A 13 60.57 -12.38 66.38
N GLY A 14 59.67 -11.74 67.11
CA GLY A 14 59.01 -10.53 66.68
C GLY A 14 59.94 -9.33 66.78
N ASN A 15 59.86 -8.43 65.79
CA ASN A 15 60.01 -7.00 66.02
C ASN A 15 59.40 -6.20 64.84
N THR A 16 58.08 -6.03 64.83
CA THR A 16 57.41 -5.02 64.00
C THR A 16 57.18 -3.76 64.82
N LYS A 17 58.20 -2.89 64.89
CA LYS A 17 58.02 -1.52 65.40
C LYS A 17 58.53 -0.49 64.41
N GLY A 18 57.73 -0.29 63.37
CA GLY A 18 57.78 0.87 62.49
C GLY A 18 56.37 1.44 62.33
N VAL A 19 55.72 1.87 63.41
CA VAL A 19 54.43 2.58 63.31
C VAL A 19 54.71 3.99 62.79
N LYS A 20 54.70 4.16 61.47
CA LYS A 20 54.66 5.49 60.85
C LYS A 20 53.31 6.15 61.15
N LYS A 21 53.37 7.22 61.94
CA LYS A 21 52.26 8.11 62.28
C LYS A 21 51.66 8.73 61.01
N MET A 22 50.36 8.54 60.83
CA MET A 22 49.54 9.03 59.70
C MET A 22 49.69 10.54 59.42
N ARG A 23 49.64 10.92 58.13
CA ARG A 23 49.07 12.21 57.71
C ARG A 23 47.94 11.95 56.72
N LYS A 24 46.70 12.18 57.17
CA LYS A 24 45.50 12.14 56.35
C LYS A 24 45.47 13.40 55.49
N ILE A 25 45.82 13.28 54.22
CA ILE A 25 45.76 14.37 53.24
C ILE A 25 44.28 14.68 52.99
N ARG A 26 43.78 15.78 53.54
CA ARG A 26 42.45 16.30 53.18
C ARG A 26 42.55 16.87 51.76
N LYS A 27 41.99 16.16 50.79
CA LYS A 27 41.81 16.69 49.43
C LYS A 27 40.79 17.83 49.49
N ILE A 28 41.21 19.02 49.06
CA ILE A 28 40.33 20.16 48.83
C ILE A 28 39.60 19.89 47.51
N THR A 29 38.35 19.44 47.58
CA THR A 29 37.43 19.43 46.45
C THR A 29 36.95 20.86 46.23
N ARG A 30 37.42 21.48 45.15
CA ARG A 30 37.02 22.84 44.74
C ARG A 30 35.65 22.73 44.05
N ASP A 31 34.65 23.45 44.55
CA ASP A 31 33.29 23.44 44.00
C ASP A 31 33.28 23.95 42.55
N LYS A 32 33.12 23.03 41.58
CA LYS A 32 33.03 23.31 40.12
C LYS A 32 31.63 23.72 39.65
N LYS A 33 30.77 24.19 40.56
CA LYS A 33 29.33 24.44 40.31
C LYS A 33 29.07 25.38 39.12
N GLY A 34 29.93 26.37 38.88
CA GLY A 34 29.79 27.30 37.75
C GLY A 34 30.18 26.70 36.39
N ILE A 35 31.24 25.90 36.35
CA ILE A 35 31.71 25.25 35.11
C ILE A 35 30.73 24.15 34.70
N ASP A 36 30.23 23.36 35.66
CA ASP A 36 29.29 22.27 35.38
C ASP A 36 27.96 22.80 34.83
N THR A 37 27.53 24.00 35.24
CA THR A 37 26.29 24.63 34.73
C THR A 37 26.42 25.06 33.27
N ILE A 38 27.56 25.65 32.90
CA ILE A 38 27.84 26.05 31.52
C ILE A 38 28.03 24.81 30.65
N LEU A 39 28.74 23.80 31.17
CA LEU A 39 28.96 22.54 30.46
C LEU A 39 27.63 21.83 30.19
N ALA A 40 26.73 21.80 31.17
CA ALA A 40 25.39 21.22 31.04
C ALA A 40 24.55 21.95 29.98
N ALA A 41 24.58 23.28 29.95
CA ALA A 41 23.88 24.07 28.95
C ALA A 41 24.41 23.81 27.52
N LEU A 42 25.73 23.74 27.35
CA LEU A 42 26.34 23.41 26.05
C LEU A 42 25.99 21.99 25.58
N LEU A 43 26.01 21.02 26.51
CA LEU A 43 25.65 19.63 26.21
C LEU A 43 24.18 19.54 25.79
N MET A 44 23.28 20.30 26.44
CA MET A 44 21.86 20.38 26.06
C MET A 44 21.67 20.88 24.63
N VAL A 45 22.39 21.93 24.23
CA VAL A 45 22.30 22.44 22.85
C VAL A 45 22.79 21.40 21.84
N VAL A 46 23.90 20.72 22.15
CA VAL A 46 24.47 19.71 21.25
C VAL A 46 23.52 18.55 21.00
N ILE A 47 22.87 18.01 22.05
CA ILE A 47 21.93 16.90 21.87
C ILE A 47 20.69 17.31 21.06
N VAL A 48 20.22 18.56 21.22
CA VAL A 48 19.09 19.08 20.44
C VAL A 48 19.45 19.16 18.96
N VAL A 49 20.64 19.65 18.64
CA VAL A 49 21.11 19.73 17.25
C VAL A 49 21.25 18.34 16.63
N VAL A 50 21.85 17.39 17.35
CA VAL A 50 22.02 16.01 16.86
C VAL A 50 20.67 15.33 16.63
N ALA A 51 19.74 15.45 17.58
CA ALA A 51 18.39 14.92 17.43
C ALA A 51 17.65 15.54 16.24
N ALA A 52 17.76 16.86 16.05
CA ALA A 52 17.14 17.56 14.93
C ALA A 52 17.67 17.08 13.57
N VAL A 53 18.98 16.87 13.44
CA VAL A 53 19.58 16.36 12.19
C VAL A 53 19.14 14.92 11.89
N MET A 54 19.06 14.06 12.91
CA MET A 54 18.53 12.69 12.74
C MET A 54 17.06 12.70 12.30
N VAL A 55 16.21 13.52 12.93
CA VAL A 55 14.79 13.68 12.56
C VAL A 55 14.66 14.23 11.14
N TYR A 56 15.49 15.21 10.76
CA TYR A 56 15.51 15.74 9.39
C TYR A 56 15.88 14.67 8.35
N ALA A 57 16.95 13.91 8.58
CA ALA A 57 17.35 12.82 7.69
C ALA A 57 16.29 11.71 7.59
N TRP A 58 15.62 11.39 8.70
CA TRP A 58 14.58 10.37 8.72
C TRP A 58 13.29 10.84 8.03
N SER A 59 12.85 12.07 8.31
CA SER A 59 11.64 12.66 7.72
C SER A 59 11.77 12.81 6.20
N THR A 60 12.92 13.26 5.70
CA THR A 60 13.18 13.39 4.27
C THR A 60 13.23 12.04 3.55
N GLY A 61 13.74 10.98 4.20
CA GLY A 61 13.72 9.61 3.66
C GLY A 61 12.31 9.05 3.50
N LEU A 62 11.46 9.22 4.53
CA LEU A 62 10.06 8.80 4.48
C LEU A 62 9.26 9.56 3.41
N LEU A 63 9.42 10.89 3.36
CA LEU A 63 8.77 11.74 2.36
C LEU A 63 9.23 11.40 0.94
N SER A 64 10.51 11.11 0.73
CA SER A 64 11.03 10.69 -0.58
C SER A 64 10.41 9.38 -1.05
N ALA A 65 10.21 8.40 -0.15
CA ALA A 65 9.55 7.15 -0.48
C ALA A 65 8.05 7.32 -0.80
N LEU A 66 7.39 8.34 -0.23
CA LEU A 66 5.98 8.66 -0.51
C LEU A 66 5.78 9.47 -1.79
N LEU A 67 6.74 10.35 -2.13
CA LEU A 67 6.70 11.19 -3.32
C LEU A 67 7.08 10.42 -4.59
N VAL A 68 7.88 9.35 -4.47
CA VAL A 68 8.06 8.38 -5.55
C VAL A 68 6.84 7.47 -5.60
N GLN A 69 5.77 7.95 -6.21
CA GLN A 69 4.70 7.05 -6.64
C GLN A 69 5.25 6.18 -7.76
N ASN A 70 5.72 4.97 -7.42
CA ASN A 70 5.84 3.92 -8.43
C ASN A 70 4.52 3.88 -9.20
N PRO A 71 4.52 3.92 -10.54
CA PRO A 71 3.29 3.84 -11.31
C PRO A 71 2.57 2.54 -10.95
N VAL A 72 1.58 2.62 -10.05
CA VAL A 72 0.77 1.46 -9.72
C VAL A 72 -0.03 1.13 -10.98
N PRO A 73 0.04 -0.11 -11.47
CA PRO A 73 -0.73 -0.51 -12.63
C PRO A 73 -2.22 -0.24 -12.35
N LYS A 74 -2.83 0.69 -13.09
CA LYS A 74 -4.17 1.21 -12.83
C LYS A 74 -5.09 0.92 -13.99
N GLU A 75 -6.19 0.22 -13.73
CA GLU A 75 -7.32 0.17 -14.67
C GLU A 75 -8.06 1.50 -14.64
N SER A 76 -8.26 2.10 -15.80
CA SER A 76 -9.10 3.28 -15.98
C SER A 76 -9.73 3.22 -17.35
N MET A 77 -11.02 3.52 -17.42
CA MET A 77 -11.78 3.45 -18.67
C MET A 77 -12.70 4.66 -18.76
N ASN A 78 -12.81 5.20 -19.96
CA ASN A 78 -13.77 6.26 -20.26
C ASN A 78 -14.73 5.78 -21.35
N PHE A 79 -16.00 6.19 -21.26
CA PHE A 79 -16.94 5.95 -22.34
C PHE A 79 -16.83 7.07 -23.37
N GLU A 80 -17.09 6.76 -24.64
CA GLU A 80 -17.15 7.74 -25.72
C GLU A 80 -18.54 7.83 -26.34
N ASN A 81 -19.25 6.71 -26.49
CA ASN A 81 -20.55 6.70 -27.15
C ASN A 81 -21.45 5.53 -26.73
N PHE A 82 -22.76 5.78 -26.68
CA PHE A 82 -23.81 4.78 -26.55
C PHE A 82 -24.62 4.73 -27.85
N ALA A 83 -24.64 3.58 -28.53
CA ALA A 83 -25.45 3.38 -29.72
C ALA A 83 -26.45 2.23 -29.52
N PHE A 84 -27.73 2.59 -29.34
CA PHE A 84 -28.80 1.62 -29.13
C PHE A 84 -29.36 1.10 -30.46
N ASN A 85 -29.40 -0.21 -30.62
CA ASN A 85 -30.06 -0.91 -31.72
C ASN A 85 -31.25 -1.72 -31.17
N THR A 86 -32.46 -1.21 -31.35
CA THR A 86 -33.69 -1.87 -30.87
C THR A 86 -34.09 -3.10 -31.64
N ASN A 87 -33.83 -3.12 -32.95
CA ASN A 87 -34.22 -4.23 -33.81
C ASN A 87 -33.49 -5.52 -33.39
N ASN A 88 -32.25 -5.37 -32.93
CA ASN A 88 -31.42 -6.47 -32.47
C ASN A 88 -31.23 -6.48 -30.94
N MET A 89 -32.05 -5.77 -30.17
CA MET A 89 -32.02 -5.73 -28.69
C MET A 89 -30.61 -5.58 -28.11
N ASN A 90 -29.84 -4.66 -28.68
CA ASN A 90 -28.41 -4.59 -28.48
C ASN A 90 -27.92 -3.14 -28.36
N LEU A 91 -26.98 -2.91 -27.46
CA LEU A 91 -26.33 -1.63 -27.24
C LEU A 91 -24.85 -1.77 -27.60
N THR A 92 -24.34 -0.92 -28.48
CA THR A 92 -22.91 -0.80 -28.74
C THR A 92 -22.34 0.33 -27.90
N LEU A 93 -21.43 -0.01 -27.00
CA LEU A 93 -20.72 0.92 -26.13
C LEU A 93 -19.28 1.10 -26.61
N ASN A 94 -18.91 2.32 -26.99
CA ASN A 94 -17.51 2.62 -27.32
C ASN A 94 -16.78 3.06 -26.05
N VAL A 95 -15.71 2.36 -25.70
CA VAL A 95 -14.91 2.65 -24.50
C VAL A 95 -13.43 2.76 -24.84
N ARG A 96 -12.76 3.71 -24.18
CA ARG A 96 -11.31 3.89 -24.25
C ARG A 96 -10.66 3.52 -22.94
N ASN A 97 -9.63 2.69 -22.99
CA ASN A 97 -8.77 2.46 -21.84
C ASN A 97 -7.87 3.69 -21.63
N THR A 98 -8.11 4.43 -20.55
CA THR A 98 -7.31 5.59 -20.13
C THR A 98 -6.33 5.23 -18.99
N GLY A 99 -6.23 3.94 -18.66
CA GLY A 99 -5.34 3.41 -17.63
C GLY A 99 -3.95 3.06 -18.16
N SER A 100 -3.12 2.55 -17.26
CA SER A 100 -1.73 2.14 -17.56
C SER A 100 -1.60 0.64 -17.85
N VAL A 101 -2.68 -0.13 -17.74
CA VAL A 101 -2.71 -1.59 -17.99
C VAL A 101 -3.82 -2.00 -18.93
N ALA A 102 -3.61 -3.10 -19.65
CA ALA A 102 -4.67 -3.71 -20.46
C ALA A 102 -5.82 -4.21 -19.57
N ILE A 103 -7.07 -3.95 -19.96
CA ILE A 103 -8.28 -4.31 -19.21
C ILE A 103 -8.95 -5.48 -19.88
N ALA A 104 -9.13 -6.59 -19.16
CA ALA A 104 -9.88 -7.76 -19.62
C ALA A 104 -11.22 -7.83 -18.87
N PHE A 105 -12.30 -8.16 -19.59
CA PHE A 105 -13.65 -8.15 -19.05
C PHE A 105 -14.07 -9.54 -18.55
N ALA A 106 -14.95 -9.55 -17.55
CA ALA A 106 -15.46 -10.77 -16.93
C ALA A 106 -16.98 -10.90 -17.07
N SER A 107 -17.72 -9.81 -16.90
CA SER A 107 -19.18 -9.79 -16.94
C SER A 107 -19.71 -8.39 -17.25
N TYR A 108 -20.98 -8.30 -17.60
CA TYR A 108 -21.66 -7.01 -17.70
C TYR A 108 -23.09 -7.07 -17.16
N TYR A 109 -23.57 -5.90 -16.74
CA TYR A 109 -24.93 -5.69 -16.28
C TYR A 109 -25.51 -4.48 -17.01
N VAL A 110 -26.81 -4.54 -17.28
CA VAL A 110 -27.59 -3.43 -17.83
C VAL A 110 -28.85 -3.30 -17.02
N LYS A 111 -29.11 -2.10 -16.53
CA LYS A 111 -30.29 -1.79 -15.75
C LYS A 111 -31.06 -0.65 -16.40
N ASP A 112 -32.38 -0.77 -16.50
CA ASP A 112 -33.24 0.34 -16.92
C ASP A 112 -33.59 1.28 -15.76
N SER A 113 -34.18 2.44 -16.06
CA SER A 113 -34.66 3.40 -15.06
C SER A 113 -35.77 2.86 -14.16
N ASN A 114 -36.44 1.78 -14.57
CA ASN A 114 -37.57 1.17 -13.88
C ASN A 114 -37.12 0.08 -12.90
N GLY A 115 -35.83 -0.23 -12.86
CA GLY A 115 -35.24 -1.21 -11.94
C GLY A 115 -35.05 -2.59 -12.54
N ASN A 116 -35.50 -2.84 -13.78
CA ASN A 116 -35.28 -4.10 -14.46
C ASN A 116 -33.82 -4.22 -14.86
N GLN A 117 -33.23 -5.39 -14.63
CA GLN A 117 -31.82 -5.62 -14.88
C GLN A 117 -31.62 -6.92 -15.66
N TYR A 118 -30.74 -6.85 -16.65
CA TYR A 118 -30.10 -7.98 -17.30
C TYR A 118 -28.65 -8.10 -16.84
N ALA A 119 -28.20 -9.34 -16.67
CA ALA A 119 -26.85 -9.69 -16.30
C ALA A 119 -26.31 -10.78 -17.23
N ARG A 120 -25.10 -10.56 -17.73
CA ARG A 120 -24.32 -11.60 -18.39
C ARG A 120 -23.10 -11.91 -17.54
N LEU A 121 -23.14 -13.05 -16.85
CA LEU A 121 -22.18 -13.41 -15.80
C LEU A 121 -20.84 -13.95 -16.33
N SER A 122 -20.79 -14.32 -17.62
CA SER A 122 -19.56 -14.76 -18.28
C SER A 122 -19.30 -13.92 -19.52
N TRP A 123 -18.05 -13.48 -19.68
CA TRP A 123 -17.67 -12.69 -20.83
C TRP A 123 -17.77 -13.55 -22.10
N PRO A 124 -18.59 -13.15 -23.09
CA PRO A 124 -18.63 -13.80 -24.40
C PRO A 124 -17.27 -13.84 -25.06
N THR A 125 -16.97 -14.96 -25.70
CA THR A 125 -15.92 -15.07 -26.70
C THR A 125 -16.57 -15.11 -28.08
N ASP A 126 -16.30 -14.13 -28.93
CA ASP A 126 -16.71 -14.20 -30.33
C ASP A 126 -15.54 -13.87 -31.28
N ASN A 127 -15.43 -14.62 -32.37
CA ASN A 127 -14.43 -14.35 -33.41
C ASN A 127 -14.82 -13.13 -34.27
N ALA A 128 -16.04 -12.61 -34.13
CA ALA A 128 -16.54 -11.47 -34.91
C ALA A 128 -16.21 -10.10 -34.27
N GLY A 129 -15.46 -10.08 -33.17
CA GLY A 129 -14.96 -8.85 -32.55
C GLY A 129 -16.01 -8.02 -31.82
N LYS A 130 -17.21 -8.55 -31.54
CA LYS A 130 -18.26 -7.85 -30.79
C LYS A 130 -17.95 -7.81 -29.30
N TYR A 131 -17.16 -8.77 -28.83
CA TYR A 131 -16.79 -8.94 -27.43
C TYR A 131 -15.26 -9.09 -27.32
N PRO A 132 -14.52 -7.98 -27.41
CA PRO A 132 -13.07 -8.01 -27.33
C PRO A 132 -12.60 -8.60 -25.99
N ALA A 133 -11.61 -9.50 -26.03
CA ALA A 133 -11.10 -10.17 -24.84
C ALA A 133 -10.39 -9.20 -23.88
N ALA A 134 -9.70 -8.19 -24.42
CA ALA A 134 -9.02 -7.16 -23.66
C ALA A 134 -8.88 -5.85 -24.44
N VAL A 135 -8.61 -4.77 -23.70
CA VAL A 135 -8.36 -3.42 -24.23
C VAL A 135 -6.99 -2.96 -23.76
N ASN A 136 -6.05 -2.79 -24.68
CA ASN A 136 -4.73 -2.25 -24.34
C ASN A 136 -4.81 -0.78 -23.88
N PRO A 137 -3.83 -0.27 -23.12
CA PRO A 137 -3.75 1.15 -22.77
C PRO A 137 -3.90 2.05 -24.00
N ASN A 138 -4.66 3.14 -23.88
CA ASN A 138 -5.06 4.06 -24.95
C ASN A 138 -5.90 3.44 -26.08
N GLY A 139 -6.20 2.14 -26.02
CA GLY A 139 -7.04 1.45 -26.99
C GLY A 139 -8.50 1.88 -26.89
N LEU A 140 -9.10 2.16 -28.04
CA LEU A 140 -10.54 2.37 -28.22
C LEU A 140 -11.15 1.09 -28.80
N ILE A 141 -12.21 0.60 -28.17
CA ILE A 141 -12.93 -0.59 -28.62
C ILE A 141 -14.45 -0.36 -28.56
N SER A 142 -15.17 -1.18 -29.31
CA SER A 142 -16.63 -1.29 -29.23
C SER A 142 -16.99 -2.56 -28.47
N VAL A 143 -17.77 -2.41 -27.40
CA VAL A 143 -18.34 -3.52 -26.62
C VAL A 143 -19.80 -3.66 -26.97
N ASN A 144 -20.18 -4.87 -27.35
CA ASN A 144 -21.56 -5.23 -27.57
C ASN A 144 -22.25 -5.59 -26.25
N ILE A 145 -23.43 -5.04 -26.01
CA ILE A 145 -24.23 -5.25 -24.80
C ILE A 145 -25.61 -5.74 -25.23
N ALA A 146 -25.77 -7.05 -25.27
CA ALA A 146 -27.00 -7.69 -25.73
C ALA A 146 -27.95 -7.92 -24.55
N ILE A 147 -29.26 -7.74 -24.78
CA ILE A 147 -30.32 -8.09 -23.83
C ILE A 147 -31.37 -8.99 -24.49
N SER A 148 -32.18 -9.67 -23.68
CA SER A 148 -33.34 -10.45 -24.14
C SER A 148 -32.99 -11.40 -25.30
N SER A 149 -33.68 -11.32 -26.46
CA SER A 149 -33.50 -12.28 -27.56
C SER A 149 -32.09 -12.26 -28.16
N ALA A 150 -31.38 -11.13 -28.07
CA ALA A 150 -30.02 -11.00 -28.58
C ALA A 150 -28.96 -11.64 -27.68
N CYS A 151 -29.26 -11.76 -26.39
CA CYS A 151 -28.40 -12.49 -25.46
C CYS A 151 -28.80 -13.97 -25.31
N GLY A 152 -30.06 -14.30 -25.63
CA GLY A 152 -30.59 -15.65 -25.49
C GLY A 152 -30.47 -16.16 -24.05
N SER A 153 -30.15 -17.45 -23.90
CA SER A 153 -29.95 -18.10 -22.59
C SER A 153 -28.64 -17.73 -21.89
N SER A 154 -27.76 -16.92 -22.51
CA SER A 154 -26.50 -16.50 -21.90
C SER A 154 -26.67 -15.36 -20.88
N CYS A 155 -27.83 -14.69 -20.89
CA CYS A 155 -28.17 -13.67 -19.92
C CYS A 155 -29.20 -14.17 -18.91
N THR A 156 -29.18 -13.58 -17.73
CA THR A 156 -30.16 -13.75 -16.67
C THR A 156 -30.77 -12.40 -16.33
N GLY A 157 -32.02 -12.35 -15.86
CA GLY A 157 -32.66 -11.10 -15.43
C GLY A 157 -34.08 -10.91 -15.94
N ALA A 158 -34.61 -9.71 -15.68
CA ALA A 158 -35.97 -9.32 -16.07
C ALA A 158 -36.04 -8.93 -17.56
N THR A 159 -37.11 -9.34 -18.24
CA THR A 159 -37.31 -9.04 -19.66
C THR A 159 -37.77 -7.61 -19.88
N TYR A 160 -36.97 -6.82 -20.61
CA TYR A 160 -37.33 -5.49 -21.12
C TYR A 160 -36.69 -5.26 -22.50
N GLN A 161 -37.12 -4.17 -23.15
CA GLN A 161 -36.57 -3.70 -24.42
C GLN A 161 -36.04 -2.29 -24.27
N PHE A 162 -35.11 -1.89 -25.13
CA PHE A 162 -34.63 -0.51 -25.16
C PHE A 162 -35.73 0.41 -25.73
N SER A 163 -36.43 1.15 -24.89
CA SER A 163 -37.39 2.21 -25.23
C SER A 163 -36.74 3.59 -25.19
N SER A 164 -37.22 4.50 -26.04
CA SER A 164 -36.77 5.91 -26.04
C SER A 164 -37.42 6.67 -24.88
N GLY A 165 -36.72 7.68 -24.37
CA GLY A 165 -37.09 8.42 -23.17
C GLY A 165 -36.66 7.76 -21.85
N LEU A 166 -35.96 6.62 -21.90
CA LEU A 166 -35.47 5.91 -20.71
C LEU A 166 -33.95 5.96 -20.62
N SER A 167 -33.46 5.89 -19.38
CA SER A 167 -32.03 5.80 -19.07
C SER A 167 -31.62 4.36 -18.79
N TYR A 168 -30.45 3.97 -19.29
CA TYR A 168 -29.87 2.65 -19.08
C TYR A 168 -28.50 2.78 -18.42
N THR A 169 -28.31 2.12 -17.30
CA THR A 169 -27.03 2.02 -16.59
C THR A 169 -26.34 0.74 -17.01
N VAL A 170 -25.14 0.88 -17.60
CA VAL A 170 -24.27 -0.23 -17.98
C VAL A 170 -23.14 -0.34 -16.97
N THR A 171 -22.94 -1.53 -16.44
CA THR A 171 -21.81 -1.87 -15.57
C THR A 171 -20.96 -2.93 -16.24
N LEU A 172 -19.72 -2.59 -16.56
CA LEU A 172 -18.71 -3.56 -16.99
C LEU A 172 -17.86 -3.98 -15.80
N VAL A 173 -17.69 -5.29 -15.61
CA VAL A 173 -16.83 -5.85 -14.56
C VAL A 173 -15.60 -6.46 -15.20
N THR A 174 -14.42 -6.10 -14.70
CA THR A 174 -13.14 -6.63 -15.17
C THR A 174 -12.80 -7.96 -14.49
N THR A 175 -11.87 -8.70 -15.06
CA THR A 175 -11.29 -9.92 -14.45
C THR A 175 -10.57 -9.63 -13.12
N ARG A 176 -10.21 -8.37 -12.87
CA ARG A 176 -9.65 -7.89 -11.60
C ARG A 176 -10.72 -7.37 -10.63
N ASN A 177 -12.00 -7.63 -10.93
CA ASN A 177 -13.15 -7.25 -10.12
C ASN A 177 -13.34 -5.74 -9.94
N ASN A 178 -12.77 -4.92 -10.84
CA ASN A 178 -13.09 -3.50 -10.92
C ASN A 178 -14.37 -3.32 -11.73
N GLN A 179 -15.16 -2.31 -11.36
CA GLN A 179 -16.43 -2.01 -12.02
C GLN A 179 -16.36 -0.62 -12.66
N PHE A 180 -16.76 -0.56 -13.92
CA PHE A 180 -16.96 0.69 -14.63
C PHE A 180 -18.44 0.86 -14.93
N VAL A 181 -19.01 1.97 -14.47
CA VAL A 181 -20.44 2.24 -14.55
C VAL A 181 -20.67 3.52 -15.33
N TRP A 182 -21.51 3.44 -16.35
CA TRP A 182 -21.92 4.58 -17.13
C TRP A 182 -23.42 4.52 -17.39
N GLN A 183 -24.02 5.67 -17.64
CA GLN A 183 -25.44 5.79 -17.96
C GLN A 183 -25.59 6.44 -19.34
N GLY A 184 -26.47 5.87 -20.16
CA GLY A 184 -26.86 6.42 -21.45
C GLY A 184 -28.37 6.46 -21.59
N THR A 185 -28.88 7.52 -22.22
CA THR A 185 -30.30 7.67 -22.57
C THR A 185 -30.54 7.28 -24.01
N ARG A 186 -31.69 6.68 -24.30
CA ARG A 186 -32.20 6.46 -25.66
C ARG A 186 -33.37 7.39 -25.95
#